data_AF-A0A961V165-F1
#
_entry.id   AF-A0A961V165-F1
#
_cell.length_a   1.000
_cell.length_b   1.000
_cell.length_c   1.000
_cell.angle_alpha   90.00
_cell.angle_beta   90.00
_cell.angle_gamma   90.00
#
_symmetry.space_group_name_H-M   'P 1'
#
loop_
_entity.id
_entity.type
_entity.pdbx_description
1 polymer ?
#
loop_
_entity_poly.entity_id
_entity_poly.type
_entity_poly.pdbx_seq_one_letter_code
_entity_poly.pdbx_strand_id
1 'polypeptide(L)'
;VPKPWSVEDAVDPEEAFIASLSSCHMLTYLDLARRAGFVVERYKDEAEGVMEKNEEGRYWISLVTLRPRIDFSDAGAPDAAADDRLHHAAHENCFIANSVRTEIRIEPAGR
;
A
#
# COMPACT_ATOMS: atom_id res chain seq x y z
N VAL A 1 -4.22 22.44 3.72
CA VAL A 1 -4.33 23.75 4.42
C VAL A 1 -3.02 24.51 4.20
N PRO A 2 -3.02 25.76 3.71
CA PRO A 2 -1.77 26.49 3.50
C PRO A 2 -1.23 27.07 4.82
N LYS A 3 0.09 27.33 4.87
CA LYS A 3 0.71 28.10 5.94
C LYS A 3 0.00 29.47 6.08
N PRO A 4 -0.23 29.99 7.30
CA PRO A 4 0.29 29.53 8.60
C PRO A 4 -0.59 28.52 9.34
N TRP A 5 -1.67 28.03 8.73
CA TRP A 5 -2.66 27.18 9.40
C TRP A 5 -2.34 25.68 9.32
N SER A 6 -1.19 25.32 8.72
CA SER A 6 -0.65 23.97 8.67
C SER A 6 0.66 23.86 9.46
N VAL A 7 0.93 22.66 9.95
CA VAL A 7 2.16 22.25 10.62
C VAL A 7 2.84 21.24 9.70
N GLU A 8 4.07 21.53 9.27
CA GLU A 8 4.75 20.79 8.18
C GLU A 8 5.25 19.42 8.61
N ASP A 9 5.52 19.22 9.89
CA ASP A 9 5.96 17.96 10.49
C ASP A 9 4.81 17.15 11.13
N ALA A 10 3.58 17.63 10.99
CA ALA A 10 2.39 16.90 11.41
C ALA A 10 1.77 16.18 10.22
N VAL A 11 1.21 15.00 10.46
CA VAL A 11 0.50 14.21 9.44
C VAL A 11 -0.66 15.00 8.86
N ASP A 12 -0.76 15.03 7.53
CA ASP A 12 -1.93 15.54 6.83
C ASP A 12 -2.91 14.42 6.41
N PRO A 13 -4.17 14.74 6.06
CA PRO A 13 -5.15 13.73 5.68
C PRO A 13 -4.76 12.91 4.45
N GLU A 14 -4.04 13.51 3.50
CA GLU A 14 -3.58 12.84 2.29
C GLU A 14 -2.52 11.79 2.64
N GLU A 15 -1.53 12.15 3.45
CA GLU A 15 -0.51 11.24 3.99
C GLU A 15 -1.14 10.11 4.81
N ALA A 16 -2.07 10.44 5.71
CA ALA A 16 -2.78 9.44 6.51
C ALA A 16 -3.61 8.48 5.65
N PHE A 17 -4.22 8.97 4.58
CA PHE A 17 -4.97 8.15 3.62
C PHE A 17 -4.06 7.15 2.90
N ILE A 18 -2.94 7.62 2.35
CA ILE A 18 -1.95 6.78 1.66
C ILE A 18 -1.37 5.75 2.63
N ALA A 19 -0.99 6.18 3.84
CA ALA A 19 -0.47 5.31 4.88
C ALA A 19 -1.48 4.23 5.31
N SER A 20 -2.78 4.57 5.37
CA SER A 20 -3.85 3.62 5.70
C SER A 20 -4.01 2.54 4.62
N LEU A 21 -3.93 2.91 3.34
CA LEU A 21 -3.95 1.96 2.21
C LEU A 21 -2.74 1.02 2.25
N SER A 22 -1.54 1.58 2.40
CA SER A 22 -0.29 0.82 2.52
C SER A 22 -0.34 -0.17 3.69
N SER A 23 -0.72 0.30 4.88
CA SER A 23 -0.81 -0.53 6.09
C SER A 23 -1.87 -1.62 5.98
N CYS A 24 -3.05 -1.31 5.42
CA CYS A 24 -4.09 -2.31 5.26
C CYS A 24 -3.67 -3.42 4.28
N HIS A 25 -3.05 -3.07 3.15
CA HIS A 25 -2.53 -4.04 2.21
C HIS A 25 -1.40 -4.88 2.86
N MET A 26 -0.46 -4.24 3.57
CA MET A 26 0.60 -4.93 4.31
C MET A 26 0.05 -5.98 5.26
N LEU A 27 -0.90 -5.61 6.13
CA LEU A 27 -1.45 -6.53 7.14
C LEU A 27 -2.14 -7.74 6.49
N THR A 28 -2.88 -7.52 5.40
CA THR A 28 -3.50 -8.62 4.64
C THR A 28 -2.44 -9.50 4.00
N TYR A 29 -1.42 -8.92 3.37
CA TYR A 29 -0.31 -9.67 2.78
C TYR A 29 0.41 -10.54 3.84
N LEU A 30 0.73 -9.96 5.00
CA LEU A 30 1.44 -10.67 6.08
C LEU A 30 0.64 -11.88 6.59
N ASP A 31 -0.68 -11.76 6.72
CA ASP A 31 -1.52 -12.89 7.11
C ASP A 31 -1.55 -13.98 6.01
N LEU A 32 -1.68 -13.60 4.74
CA LEU A 32 -1.65 -14.53 3.61
C LEU A 32 -0.30 -15.26 3.51
N ALA A 33 0.81 -14.54 3.62
CA ALA A 33 2.17 -15.09 3.60
C ALA A 33 2.37 -16.11 4.74
N ARG A 34 1.95 -15.76 5.97
CA ARG A 34 2.01 -16.67 7.12
C ARG A 34 1.20 -17.94 6.89
N ARG A 35 -0.02 -17.82 6.33
CA ARG A 35 -0.87 -19.00 6.01
C ARG A 35 -0.26 -19.88 4.92
N ALA A 36 0.48 -19.29 3.99
CA ALA A 36 1.24 -20.01 2.97
C ALA A 36 2.57 -20.59 3.47
N GLY A 37 2.94 -20.37 4.74
CA GLY A 37 4.15 -20.90 5.36
C GLY A 37 5.41 -20.04 5.17
N PHE A 38 5.27 -18.83 4.62
CA PHE A 38 6.39 -17.89 4.49
C PHE A 38 6.50 -17.02 5.75
N VAL A 39 7.74 -16.80 6.19
CA VAL A 39 8.05 -15.93 7.33
C VAL A 39 8.64 -14.63 6.80
N VAL A 40 7.89 -13.54 6.94
CA VAL A 40 8.34 -12.19 6.61
C VAL A 40 9.09 -11.59 7.80
N GLU A 41 10.32 -11.15 7.59
CA GLU A 41 11.14 -10.49 8.63
C GLU A 41 11.01 -8.97 8.55
N ARG A 42 10.87 -8.44 7.33
CA ARG A 42 10.70 -7.01 7.10
C ARG A 42 9.74 -6.77 5.95
N TYR A 43 8.87 -5.79 6.15
CA TYR A 43 8.05 -5.20 5.10
C TYR A 43 8.29 -3.70 5.11
N LYS A 44 8.71 -3.14 3.99
CA LYS A 44 8.84 -1.70 3.79
C LYS A 44 8.02 -1.32 2.57
N ASP A 45 7.29 -0.22 2.64
CA ASP A 45 6.53 0.29 1.51
C ASP A 45 6.81 1.79 1.34
N GLU A 46 7.22 2.17 0.13
CA GLU A 46 7.43 3.55 -0.30
C GLU A 46 6.22 3.98 -1.13
N ALA A 47 5.08 4.07 -0.44
CA ALA A 47 3.80 4.40 -1.04
C ALA A 47 3.73 5.88 -1.44
N GLU A 48 3.08 6.16 -2.58
CA GLU A 48 2.93 7.51 -3.12
C GLU A 48 1.50 7.71 -3.63
N GLY A 49 0.93 8.90 -3.42
CA GLY A 49 -0.38 9.28 -3.91
C GLY A 49 -0.32 10.45 -4.89
N VAL A 50 -1.14 10.39 -5.93
CA VAL A 50 -1.32 11.48 -6.90
C VAL A 50 -2.67 12.13 -6.64
N MET A 51 -2.65 13.45 -6.42
CA MET A 51 -3.84 14.27 -6.31
C MET A 51 -4.07 15.06 -7.59
N GLU A 52 -5.28 14.96 -8.14
CA GLU A 52 -5.69 15.70 -9.33
C GLU A 52 -7.14 16.14 -9.26
N LYS A 53 -7.60 16.90 -10.25
CA LYS A 53 -9.01 17.26 -10.38
C LYS A 53 -9.75 16.18 -11.17
N ASN A 54 -10.90 15.75 -10.65
CA ASN A 54 -11.83 14.90 -11.39
C ASN A 54 -12.57 15.69 -12.50
N GLU A 55 -13.45 15.01 -13.25
CA GLU A 55 -14.28 15.60 -14.32
C GLU A 55 -15.17 16.77 -13.84
N GLU A 56 -15.51 16.80 -12.55
CA GLU A 56 -16.29 17.86 -11.91
C GLU A 56 -15.41 18.99 -11.35
N GLY A 57 -14.10 18.97 -11.61
CA GLY A 57 -13.13 19.98 -11.17
C GLY A 57 -12.73 19.90 -9.69
N ARG A 58 -13.14 18.85 -8.97
CA ARG A 58 -12.82 18.65 -7.54
C ARG A 58 -11.53 17.87 -7.36
N TYR A 59 -10.71 18.30 -6.41
CA TYR A 59 -9.50 17.54 -6.03
C TYR A 59 -9.85 16.24 -5.31
N TRP A 60 -9.13 15.19 -5.66
CA TRP A 60 -9.18 13.88 -5.02
C TRP A 60 -7.86 13.14 -5.28
N ILE A 61 -7.57 12.13 -4.46
CA ILE A 61 -6.42 11.24 -4.68
C ILE A 61 -6.85 10.19 -5.71
N SER A 62 -6.39 10.34 -6.95
CA SER A 62 -6.84 9.50 -8.06
C SER A 62 -6.05 8.21 -8.19
N LEU A 63 -4.77 8.22 -7.80
CA LEU A 63 -3.87 7.07 -7.85
C LEU A 63 -3.09 6.97 -6.54
N VAL A 64 -2.95 5.76 -6.02
CA VAL A 64 -1.97 5.40 -5.01
C VAL A 64 -1.13 4.24 -5.53
N THR A 65 0.19 4.40 -5.55
CA THR A 65 1.12 3.34 -5.90
C THR A 65 1.80 2.82 -4.64
N LEU A 66 1.60 1.55 -4.33
CA LEU A 66 2.27 0.82 -3.26
C LEU A 66 3.51 0.13 -3.83
N ARG A 67 4.65 0.26 -3.15
CA ARG A 67 5.95 -0.30 -3.55
C ARG A 67 6.53 -1.16 -2.43
N PRO A 68 5.88 -2.30 -2.13
CA PRO A 68 6.33 -3.20 -1.09
C PRO A 68 7.70 -3.79 -1.44
N ARG A 69 8.60 -3.80 -0.46
CA ARG A 69 9.87 -4.53 -0.43
C ARG A 69 9.84 -5.44 0.79
N ILE A 70 10.05 -6.73 0.55
CA ILE A 70 9.77 -7.77 1.53
C ILE A 70 11.00 -8.66 1.72
N ASP A 71 11.54 -8.64 2.93
CA ASP A 71 12.60 -9.56 3.36
C ASP A 71 11.95 -10.78 4.01
N PHE A 72 12.28 -11.97 3.52
CA PHE A 72 11.85 -13.25 4.07
C PHE A 72 12.98 -13.89 4.85
N SER A 73 12.64 -14.72 5.83
CA SER A 73 13.62 -15.50 6.58
C SER A 73 14.38 -16.50 5.70
N ASP A 74 15.51 -16.97 6.20
CA ASP A 74 16.32 -18.03 5.59
C ASP A 74 15.57 -19.37 5.37
N ALA A 75 14.39 -19.54 5.98
CA ALA A 75 13.53 -20.72 5.77
C ALA A 75 12.96 -20.81 4.34
N GLY A 76 12.98 -19.70 3.59
CA GLY A 76 12.59 -19.65 2.20
C GLY A 76 11.59 -18.54 1.89
N ALA A 77 11.64 -18.08 0.65
CA ALA A 77 10.80 -17.03 0.12
C ALA A 77 9.91 -17.59 -1.01
N PRO A 78 8.75 -16.97 -1.28
CA PRO A 78 7.94 -17.31 -2.45
C PRO A 78 8.77 -17.12 -3.74
N ASP A 79 8.46 -17.90 -4.77
CA ASP A 79 8.88 -17.54 -6.12
C ASP A 79 8.08 -16.32 -6.62
N ALA A 80 8.50 -15.71 -7.74
CA ALA A 80 7.85 -14.50 -8.25
C ALA A 80 6.34 -14.70 -8.50
N ALA A 81 5.94 -15.87 -9.01
CA ALA A 81 4.53 -16.13 -9.29
C ALA A 81 3.71 -16.31 -8.01
N ALA A 82 4.28 -16.91 -6.96
CA ALA A 82 3.65 -17.02 -5.65
C ALA A 82 3.54 -15.65 -4.97
N ASP A 83 4.57 -14.82 -5.09
CA ASP A 83 4.58 -13.47 -4.54
C ASP A 83 3.52 -12.57 -5.20
N ASP A 84 3.45 -12.59 -6.54
CA ASP A 84 2.42 -11.90 -7.31
C ASP A 84 1.00 -12.33 -6.89
N ARG A 85 0.78 -13.63 -6.66
CA ARG A 85 -0.51 -14.14 -6.16
C ARG A 85 -0.83 -13.64 -4.76
N LEU A 86 0.16 -13.56 -3.87
CA LEU A 86 -0.02 -13.03 -2.51
C LEU A 86 -0.37 -11.54 -2.55
N HIS A 87 0.31 -10.75 -3.37
CA HIS A 87 0.02 -9.33 -3.57
C HIS A 87 -1.37 -9.09 -4.15
N HIS A 88 -1.73 -9.83 -5.20
CA HIS A 88 -3.05 -9.74 -5.80
C HIS A 88 -4.16 -10.11 -4.80
N ALA A 89 -4.00 -11.22 -4.08
CA ALA A 89 -4.96 -11.63 -3.05
C ALA A 89 -5.03 -10.61 -1.89
N ALA A 90 -3.90 -10.00 -1.51
CA ALA A 90 -3.88 -8.97 -0.47
C ALA A 90 -4.65 -7.72 -0.90
N HIS A 91 -4.54 -7.32 -2.17
CA HIS A 91 -5.32 -6.22 -2.74
C HIS A 91 -6.82 -6.47 -2.68
N GLU A 92 -7.28 -7.62 -3.19
CA GLU A 92 -8.70 -8.00 -3.23
C GLU A 92 -9.32 -8.06 -1.82
N ASN A 93 -8.51 -8.42 -0.82
CA ASN A 93 -8.94 -8.54 0.58
C ASN A 93 -8.58 -7.31 1.44
N CYS A 94 -8.08 -6.22 0.83
CA CYS A 94 -7.76 -4.99 1.54
C CYS A 94 -9.04 -4.17 1.79
N PHE A 95 -9.43 -4.02 3.06
CA PHE A 95 -10.66 -3.30 3.42
C PHE A 95 -10.65 -1.85 2.95
N ILE A 96 -9.51 -1.17 3.03
CA ILE A 96 -9.40 0.24 2.62
C ILE A 96 -9.40 0.36 1.10
N ALA A 97 -8.75 -0.55 0.38
CA ALA A 97 -8.81 -0.58 -1.09
C ALA A 97 -10.25 -0.77 -1.59
N ASN A 98 -11.00 -1.66 -0.94
CA ASN A 98 -12.41 -1.91 -1.24
C ASN A 98 -13.35 -0.77 -0.83
N SER A 99 -12.85 0.26 -0.15
CA SER A 99 -13.64 1.38 0.37
C SER A 99 -13.44 2.68 -0.41
N VAL A 100 -12.60 2.69 -1.44
CA VAL A 100 -12.19 3.92 -2.15
C VAL A 100 -12.42 3.79 -3.66
N ARG A 101 -12.50 4.94 -4.34
CA ARG A 101 -12.52 5.02 -5.81
C ARG A 101 -11.13 5.17 -6.42
N THR A 102 -10.14 5.47 -5.59
CA THR A 102 -8.75 5.68 -5.97
C THR A 102 -8.23 4.43 -6.67
N GLU A 103 -7.59 4.61 -7.84
CA GLU A 103 -6.85 3.53 -8.48
C GLU A 103 -5.67 3.16 -7.58
N ILE A 104 -5.48 1.87 -7.30
CA ILE A 104 -4.38 1.39 -6.46
C ILE A 104 -3.51 0.48 -7.29
N ARG A 105 -2.25 0.87 -7.47
CA ARG A 105 -1.24 0.06 -8.16
C ARG A 105 -0.32 -0.57 -7.14
N ILE A 106 -0.02 -1.84 -7.33
CA ILE A 106 0.97 -2.55 -6.52
C ILE A 106 2.14 -2.85 -7.45
N GLU A 107 3.26 -2.21 -7.16
CA GLU A 107 4.51 -2.32 -7.90
C GLU A 107 5.58 -2.85 -6.94
N PRO A 108 5.63 -4.17 -6.66
CA PRO A 108 6.61 -4.73 -5.75
C PRO A 108 8.01 -4.32 -6.22
N ALA A 109 8.69 -3.52 -5.39
CA ALA A 109 10.08 -3.21 -5.63
C ALA A 109 10.85 -4.44 -5.15
N GLY A 110 11.76 -4.95 -5.98
CA GLY A 110 12.47 -6.21 -5.71
C GLY A 110 13.11 -6.27 -4.31
N ARG A 111 13.51 -7.47 -3.93
CA ARG A 111 14.20 -7.74 -2.65
C ARG A 111 15.47 -6.91 -2.53
#